data_AF-A0A917YVT9-F1
#
_entry.id   AF-A0A917YVT9-F1
#
_cell.length_a   1.000
_cell.length_b   1.000
_cell.length_c   1.000
_cell.angle_alpha   90.00
_cell.angle_beta   90.00
_cell.angle_gamma   90.00
#
_symmetry.space_group_name_H-M   'P 1'
#
loop_
_entity.id
_entity.type
_entity.pdbx_description
1 polymer ?
#
loop_
_entity_poly.entity_id
_entity_poly.type
_entity_poly.pdbx_seq_one_letter_code
_entity_poly.pdbx_strand_id
1 'polypeptide(L)'
;MIKAIALLLSFSLLAACTGKPMFYTDVEILSIQQVTPNETEIIFRTQLESLYHCPGVLVENLAPEFVRCSINDKCKVDFQAELQTDGTSKVLIPGIAEQIKARIKPD
;
A
#
# COMPACT_ATOMS: atom_id res chain seq x y z
N MET A 1 41.11 -0.04 32.12
CA MET A 1 39.84 0.43 32.71
C MET A 1 39.48 1.69 31.95
N ILE A 2 38.42 1.85 31.15
CA ILE A 2 37.07 1.28 31.07
C ILE A 2 36.67 1.20 29.59
N LYS A 3 36.06 0.09 29.16
CA LYS A 3 35.41 -0.07 27.84
C LYS A 3 34.14 0.78 27.81
N ALA A 4 34.06 1.77 26.92
CA ALA A 4 32.79 2.43 26.60
C ALA A 4 32.18 1.75 25.37
N ILE A 5 31.39 0.70 25.60
CA ILE A 5 30.52 0.11 24.58
C ILE A 5 29.31 1.03 24.47
N ALA A 6 29.26 1.82 23.41
CA ALA A 6 28.09 2.60 23.03
C ALA A 6 26.98 1.63 22.61
N LEU A 7 26.05 1.36 23.53
CA LEU A 7 24.91 0.48 23.30
C LEU A 7 23.85 1.21 22.47
N LEU A 8 23.45 0.55 21.38
CA LEU A 8 22.38 0.89 20.46
C LEU A 8 21.07 1.31 21.14
N LEU A 9 20.50 2.41 20.65
CA LEU A 9 19.05 2.62 20.62
C LEU A 9 18.69 3.10 19.21
N SER A 10 18.74 2.17 18.25
CA SER A 10 18.01 2.33 16.99
C SER A 10 16.52 2.26 17.32
N PHE A 11 15.95 3.42 17.65
CA PHE A 11 14.53 3.58 17.87
C PHE A 11 13.83 3.36 16.53
N SER A 12 13.52 2.11 16.21
CA SER A 12 12.63 1.75 15.12
C SER A 12 11.27 2.36 15.46
N LEU A 13 11.02 3.56 14.94
CA LEU A 13 9.73 4.22 14.93
C LEU A 13 8.76 3.34 14.13
N LEU A 14 8.26 2.27 14.77
CA LEU A 14 7.03 1.62 14.37
C LEU A 14 5.91 2.60 14.71
N ALA A 15 5.73 3.59 13.84
CA ALA A 15 4.54 4.41 13.79
C ALA A 15 3.37 3.48 13.44
N ALA A 16 2.82 2.79 14.46
CA ALA A 16 1.52 2.12 14.36
C ALA A 16 0.49 3.14 13.89
N CYS A 17 -0.60 2.75 13.21
CA CYS A 17 -1.46 3.58 12.35
C CYS A 17 -2.99 3.66 12.85
N THR A 18 -3.72 4.82 12.89
CA THR A 18 -5.11 5.16 13.37
C THR A 18 -6.04 6.08 12.50
N GLY A 19 -5.70 6.58 11.30
CA GLY A 19 -6.58 7.46 10.49
C GLY A 19 -7.56 6.71 9.56
N LYS A 20 -8.67 7.35 9.16
CA LYS A 20 -9.69 6.73 8.28
C LYS A 20 -9.24 6.80 6.80
N PRO A 21 -9.34 5.70 6.04
CA PRO A 21 -9.00 5.69 4.62
C PRO A 21 -10.00 6.52 3.80
N MET A 22 -9.50 7.23 2.79
CA MET A 22 -10.28 7.92 1.76
C MET A 22 -10.14 7.19 0.43
N PHE A 23 -11.24 6.87 -0.24
CA PHE A 23 -11.21 6.19 -1.54
C PHE A 23 -10.68 7.09 -2.65
N TYR A 24 -9.85 6.54 -3.54
CA TYR A 24 -9.56 7.21 -4.81
C TYR A 24 -10.78 7.15 -5.72
N THR A 25 -11.03 8.22 -6.47
CA THR A 25 -12.12 8.28 -7.45
C THR A 25 -11.70 7.72 -8.81
N ASP A 26 -10.40 7.81 -9.13
CA ASP A 26 -9.84 7.44 -10.43
C ASP A 26 -8.50 6.75 -10.21
N VAL A 27 -8.39 5.50 -10.66
CA VAL A 27 -7.20 4.66 -10.47
C VAL A 27 -6.86 3.98 -11.79
N GLU A 28 -5.75 4.40 -12.39
CA GLU A 28 -5.20 3.75 -13.57
C GLU A 28 -4.46 2.47 -13.14
N ILE A 29 -5.03 1.32 -13.46
CA ILE A 29 -4.35 0.03 -13.24
C ILE A 29 -3.38 -0.23 -14.38
N LEU A 30 -2.09 -0.25 -14.06
CA LEU A 30 -1.00 -0.43 -15.02
C LEU A 30 -0.65 -1.90 -15.21
N SER A 31 -0.71 -2.69 -14.14
CA SER A 31 -0.34 -4.11 -14.17
C SER A 31 -0.97 -4.87 -13.02
N ILE A 32 -1.37 -6.12 -13.30
CA ILE A 32 -1.78 -7.11 -12.29
C ILE A 32 -1.09 -8.43 -12.62
N GLN A 33 -0.15 -8.86 -11.79
CA GLN A 33 0.72 -10.01 -12.03
C GLN A 33 0.73 -10.98 -10.85
N GLN A 34 0.74 -12.28 -11.14
CA GLN A 34 0.95 -13.30 -10.12
C GLN A 34 2.43 -13.35 -9.77
N VAL A 35 2.79 -13.17 -8.49
CA VAL A 35 4.18 -13.24 -8.02
C VAL A 35 4.48 -14.58 -7.38
N THR A 36 3.56 -15.06 -6.54
CA THR A 36 3.58 -16.41 -5.95
C THR A 36 2.21 -17.06 -6.16
N PRO A 37 2.02 -18.38 -5.98
CA PRO A 37 0.71 -19.02 -6.16
C PRO A 37 -0.44 -18.39 -5.34
N ASN A 38 -0.11 -17.66 -4.27
CA ASN A 38 -1.08 -17.05 -3.37
C ASN A 38 -0.97 -15.52 -3.29
N GLU A 39 -0.08 -14.88 -4.03
CA GLU A 39 0.12 -13.43 -3.98
C GLU A 39 0.13 -12.80 -5.37
N THR A 40 -0.58 -11.69 -5.48
CA THR A 40 -0.71 -10.88 -6.68
C THR A 40 -0.12 -9.50 -6.42
N GLU A 41 0.72 -9.05 -7.34
CA GLU A 41 1.18 -7.68 -7.41
C GLU A 41 0.23 -6.85 -8.27
N ILE A 42 -0.12 -5.67 -7.78
CA ILE A 42 -0.85 -4.66 -8.53
C ILE A 42 0.04 -3.40 -8.59
N ILE A 43 0.27 -2.92 -9.81
CA ILE A 43 0.87 -1.61 -10.07
C ILE A 43 -0.23 -0.70 -10.58
N PHE A 44 -0.39 0.45 -9.93
CA PHE A 44 -1.42 1.41 -10.26
C PHE A 44 -0.90 2.84 -10.15
N ARG A 45 -1.60 3.77 -10.77
CA ARG A 45 -1.37 5.21 -10.67
C ARG A 45 -2.66 5.90 -10.33
N THR A 46 -2.58 6.89 -9.44
CA THR A 46 -3.72 7.70 -9.03
C THR A 46 -3.55 9.12 -9.53
N GLN A 47 -4.64 9.78 -9.89
CA GLN A 47 -4.57 11.19 -10.23
C GLN A 47 -4.32 12.01 -8.96
N LEU A 48 -3.24 12.80 -8.96
CA LEU A 48 -2.88 13.76 -7.90
C LEU A 48 -2.57 13.13 -6.52
N GLU A 49 -1.48 12.37 -6.45
CA GLU A 49 -0.79 12.09 -5.18
C GLU A 49 -0.20 13.40 -4.63
N SER A 50 -0.72 13.88 -3.50
CA SER A 50 -0.01 14.89 -2.71
C SER A 50 1.05 14.20 -1.86
N LEU A 51 2.18 14.85 -1.60
CA LEU A 51 3.24 14.36 -0.69
C LEU A 51 2.78 14.06 0.76
N TYR A 52 1.53 14.41 1.09
CA TYR A 52 0.94 14.26 2.43
C TYR A 52 0.01 13.07 2.56
N HIS A 53 -0.02 12.15 1.58
CA HIS A 53 -0.85 10.96 1.64
C HIS A 53 -0.06 9.69 1.35
N CYS A 54 -0.50 8.58 1.97
CA CYS A 54 0.04 7.25 1.73
C CYS A 54 -1.03 6.39 1.01
N PRO A 55 -0.69 5.80 -0.14
CA PRO A 55 -1.59 4.90 -0.86
C PRO A 55 -1.71 3.55 -0.14
N GLY A 56 -2.85 2.89 -0.30
CA GLY A 56 -3.12 1.57 0.24
C GLY A 56 -4.34 0.93 -0.41
N VAL A 57 -4.59 -0.32 -0.02
CA VAL A 57 -5.69 -1.12 -0.53
C VAL A 57 -6.43 -1.78 0.62
N LEU A 58 -7.76 -1.67 0.59
CA LEU A 58 -8.68 -2.50 1.36
C LEU A 58 -9.11 -3.67 0.47
N VAL A 59 -9.21 -4.88 1.01
CA VAL A 59 -9.61 -6.07 0.25
C VAL A 59 -10.79 -6.72 0.94
N GLU A 60 -11.97 -6.55 0.36
CA GLU A 60 -13.16 -7.28 0.78
C GLU A 60 -13.55 -8.30 -0.30
N ASN A 61 -13.59 -9.58 0.04
CA ASN A 61 -13.95 -10.66 -0.90
C ASN A 61 -13.17 -10.65 -2.23
N LEU A 62 -11.85 -10.44 -2.15
CA LEU A 62 -10.93 -10.32 -3.30
C LEU A 62 -11.22 -9.13 -4.24
N ALA A 63 -12.06 -8.18 -3.83
CA ALA A 63 -12.24 -6.92 -4.52
C ALA A 63 -11.33 -5.86 -3.87
N PRO A 64 -10.23 -5.46 -4.53
CA PRO A 64 -9.38 -4.40 -4.00
C PRO A 64 -10.06 -3.04 -4.19
N GLU A 65 -10.15 -2.29 -3.12
CA GLU A 65 -10.55 -0.88 -3.10
C GLU A 65 -9.32 -0.03 -2.77
N PHE A 66 -8.94 0.86 -3.69
CA PHE A 66 -7.77 1.70 -3.54
C PHE A 66 -8.13 2.93 -2.70
N VAL A 67 -7.30 3.18 -1.71
CA VAL A 67 -7.52 4.25 -0.74
C VAL A 67 -6.24 5.00 -0.45
N ARG A 68 -6.38 6.22 0.05
CA ARG A 68 -5.31 7.03 0.61
C ARG A 68 -5.59 7.37 2.05
N CYS A 69 -4.53 7.47 2.84
CA CYS A 69 -4.58 8.04 4.18
C CYS A 69 -3.71 9.28 4.24
N SER A 70 -4.03 10.26 5.08
CA SER A 70 -3.07 11.33 5.39
C SER A 70 -1.82 10.72 6.02
N ILE A 71 -0.62 11.25 5.74
CA ILE A 71 0.68 10.72 6.20
C ILE A 71 0.86 10.81 7.71
N ASN A 72 0.26 11.81 8.34
CA ASN A 72 0.22 11.97 9.80
C ASN A 72 -0.83 11.05 10.43
N ASP A 73 -1.72 10.58 9.58
CA ASP A 73 -2.72 9.62 9.90
C ASP A 73 -2.20 8.25 9.56
N LYS A 74 -2.73 7.37 10.36
CA LYS A 74 -1.94 6.30 10.84
C LYS A 74 -2.75 5.25 9.99
N CYS A 75 -2.31 4.98 8.75
CA CYS A 75 -3.15 4.40 7.69
C CYS A 75 -3.73 3.00 8.04
N LYS A 76 -5.05 2.90 8.26
CA LYS A 76 -5.74 1.61 8.50
C LYS A 76 -6.22 1.03 7.19
N VAL A 77 -5.32 0.31 6.52
CA VAL A 77 -5.56 -0.44 5.28
C VAL A 77 -5.18 -1.90 5.48
N ASP A 78 -5.69 -2.79 4.63
CA ASP A 78 -5.31 -4.20 4.68
C ASP A 78 -3.89 -4.39 4.11
N PHE A 79 -3.56 -3.65 3.05
CA PHE A 79 -2.26 -3.68 2.39
C PHE A 79 -1.79 -2.26 2.09
N GLN A 80 -0.59 -1.91 2.55
CA GLN A 80 0.05 -0.63 2.22
C GLN A 80 0.70 -0.73 0.84
N ALA A 81 0.52 0.31 0.02
CA ALA A 81 1.19 0.42 -1.26
C ALA A 81 2.49 1.21 -1.12
N GLU A 82 3.53 0.77 -1.82
CA GLU A 82 4.81 1.45 -1.91
C GLU A 82 4.80 2.42 -3.09
N LEU A 83 4.91 3.72 -2.82
CA LEU A 83 5.08 4.74 -3.84
C LEU A 83 6.49 4.61 -4.47
N GLN A 84 6.52 4.35 -5.77
CA GLN A 84 7.73 4.24 -6.57
C GLN A 84 8.23 5.63 -7.01
N THR A 85 9.48 5.70 -7.44
CA THR A 85 10.13 6.96 -7.87
C THR A 85 9.53 7.56 -9.14
N ASP A 86 8.82 6.77 -9.95
CA ASP A 86 8.14 7.19 -11.17
C ASP A 86 6.68 7.65 -10.93
N GLY A 87 6.27 7.75 -9.67
CA GLY A 87 4.92 8.15 -9.27
C GLY A 87 3.86 7.06 -9.38
N THR A 88 4.25 5.81 -9.66
CA THR A 88 3.36 4.65 -9.55
C THR A 88 3.34 4.10 -8.13
N SER A 89 2.29 3.37 -7.78
CA SER A 89 2.16 2.67 -6.51
C SER A 89 2.13 1.17 -6.75
N LYS A 90 2.84 0.43 -5.90
CA LYS A 90 2.94 -1.03 -5.97
C LYS A 90 2.40 -1.65 -4.68
N VAL A 91 1.54 -2.65 -4.79
CA VAL A 91 0.99 -3.38 -3.65
C VAL A 91 0.97 -4.87 -3.90
N LEU A 92 1.27 -5.66 -2.87
CA LEU A 92 1.13 -7.12 -2.87
C LEU A 92 -0.09 -7.49 -2.04
N ILE A 93 -1.04 -8.19 -2.65
CA ILE A 93 -2.25 -8.68 -1.97
C ILE A 93 -2.38 -10.21 -2.12
N PRO A 94 -2.95 -10.91 -1.12
CA PRO A 94 -3.21 -12.33 -1.24
C PRO A 94 -4.32 -12.59 -2.26
N GLY A 95 -4.11 -13.60 -3.09
CA GLY A 95 -5.08 -14.05 -4.10
C GLY A 95 -4.44 -14.41 -5.43
N ILE A 96 -5.26 -15.00 -6.29
CA ILE A 96 -4.89 -15.36 -7.66
C ILE A 96 -5.21 -14.16 -8.57
N ALA A 97 -4.26 -13.79 -9.41
CA ALA A 97 -4.30 -12.58 -10.23
C ALA A 97 -5.57 -12.51 -11.10
N GLU A 98 -5.98 -13.62 -11.70
CA GLU A 98 -7.19 -13.69 -12.52
C GLU A 98 -8.48 -13.43 -11.71
N GLN A 99 -8.53 -13.87 -10.45
CA GLN A 99 -9.70 -13.61 -9.59
C GLN A 99 -9.77 -12.14 -9.19
N ILE A 100 -8.62 -11.54 -8.89
CA ILE A 100 -8.50 -10.13 -8.54
C ILE A 100 -8.86 -9.24 -9.74
N LYS A 101 -8.32 -9.56 -10.93
CA LYS A 101 -8.65 -8.86 -12.19
C LYS A 101 -10.15 -8.82 -12.45
N ALA A 102 -10.85 -9.93 -12.22
CA ALA A 102 -12.30 -10.02 -12.43
C ALA A 102 -13.12 -9.17 -11.43
N ARG A 103 -12.50 -8.71 -10.33
CA ARG A 103 -13.15 -7.98 -9.24
C ARG A 103 -12.81 -6.50 -9.21
N ILE A 104 -11.75 -6.09 -9.91
CA ILE A 104 -11.43 -4.68 -10.12
C ILE A 104 -12.49 -4.11 -11.05
N LYS A 105 -13.20 -3.08 -10.57
CA LYS A 105 -14.11 -2.34 -11.42
C LYS A 105 -13.29 -1.58 -12.46
N PRO A 106 -13.48 -1.82 -13.77
CA PRO A 106 -12.97 -0.89 -14.76
C PRO A 106 -13.73 0.43 -14.59
N ASP A 107 -12.99 1.53 -14.58
CA ASP A 107 -13.56 2.88 -14.67
C ASP A 107 -14.34 3.05 -16.00
#